data_AF-A0A2E2ED42-F1
#
_entry.id   AF-A0A2E2ED42-F1
#
_cell.length_a   1.000
_cell.length_b   1.000
_cell.length_c   1.000
_cell.angle_alpha   90.00
_cell.angle_beta   90.00
_cell.angle_gamma   90.00
#
_symmetry.space_group_name_H-M   'P 1'
#
loop_
_entity.id
_entity.type
_entity.pdbx_description
1 polymer ?
#
loop_
_entity_poly.entity_id
_entity_poly.type
_entity_poly.pdbx_seq_one_letter_code
_entity_poly.pdbx_strand_id
1 'polypeptide(L)'
;MSSRSTVTKYINDFGIAKREVGSNKNRKRGVPYGYEFVDGELKEVTSEQEVISLIAKLRKLEMSFGKIARVLNDQQVPTKNKVKLWDRKTVYVIYQRSKK
;
A
#
# COMPACT_ATOMS: atom_id res chain seq x y z
N MET A 1 -13.07 36.79 -8.60
CA MET A 1 -13.58 35.39 -8.64
C MET A 1 -12.41 34.45 -8.90
N SER A 2 -12.30 33.35 -8.17
CA SER A 2 -11.23 32.36 -8.38
C SER A 2 -11.66 31.35 -9.45
N SER A 3 -10.73 30.83 -10.26
CA SER A 3 -11.00 29.78 -11.25
C SER A 3 -11.76 28.60 -10.63
N ARG A 4 -11.50 28.27 -9.36
CA ARG A 4 -12.19 27.19 -8.63
C ARG A 4 -13.68 27.46 -8.42
N SER A 5 -14.06 28.68 -8.05
CA SER A 5 -15.47 29.02 -7.82
C SER A 5 -16.26 29.00 -9.13
N THR A 6 -15.64 29.44 -10.22
CA THR A 6 -16.24 29.42 -11.57
C THR A 6 -16.50 27.99 -12.03
N VAL A 7 -15.51 27.10 -11.94
CA VAL A 7 -15.67 25.69 -12.33
C VAL A 7 -16.75 24.99 -11.50
N THR A 8 -16.81 25.25 -10.19
CA THR A 8 -17.80 24.64 -9.30
C THR A 8 -19.23 25.04 -9.63
N LYS A 9 -19.42 26.31 -10.04
CA LYS A 9 -20.71 26.86 -10.52
C LYS A 9 -21.16 26.13 -11.77
N TYR A 10 -20.33 26.08 -12.81
CA TYR A 10 -20.70 25.43 -14.08
C TYR A 10 -20.97 23.93 -13.92
N ILE A 11 -20.24 23.21 -13.05
CA ILE A 11 -20.55 21.79 -12.76
C ILE A 11 -21.98 21.63 -12.21
N ASN A 12 -22.44 22.57 -11.36
CA ASN A 12 -23.82 22.56 -10.87
C ASN A 12 -24.81 22.91 -11.98
N ASP A 13 -24.53 23.98 -12.74
CA ASP A 13 -25.43 24.51 -13.77
C ASP A 13 -25.66 23.47 -14.90
N PHE A 14 -24.64 22.67 -15.22
CA PHE A 14 -24.73 21.59 -16.21
C PHE A 14 -25.21 20.24 -15.64
N GLY A 15 -25.60 20.19 -14.36
CA GLY A 15 -26.13 18.96 -13.74
C GLY A 15 -25.14 17.79 -13.69
N ILE A 16 -23.83 18.08 -13.78
CA ILE A 16 -22.79 17.05 -13.74
C ILE A 16 -22.73 16.53 -12.30
N ALA A 17 -23.00 15.24 -12.14
CA ALA A 17 -22.95 14.58 -10.84
C ALA A 17 -21.56 14.78 -10.19
N LYS A 18 -21.56 15.41 -9.01
CA LYS A 18 -20.36 15.51 -8.18
C LYS A 18 -20.21 14.21 -7.42
N ARG A 19 -18.96 13.74 -7.28
CA ARG A 19 -18.64 12.67 -6.33
C ARG A 19 -19.17 13.03 -4.94
N GLU A 20 -19.69 12.05 -4.21
CA GLU A 20 -20.13 12.26 -2.84
C GLU A 20 -18.97 12.76 -1.97
N VAL A 21 -19.24 13.74 -1.12
CA VAL A 21 -18.26 14.26 -0.17
C VAL A 21 -17.91 13.15 0.80
N GLY A 22 -16.64 12.71 0.80
CA GLY A 22 -16.19 11.58 1.62
C GLY A 22 -16.14 10.22 0.89
N SER A 23 -16.57 10.14 -0.37
CA SER A 23 -16.38 8.95 -1.23
C SER A 23 -14.92 8.56 -1.43
N ASN A 24 -13.99 9.44 -1.06
CA ASN A 24 -12.56 9.17 -1.03
C ASN A 24 -12.24 8.23 0.15
N LYS A 25 -12.66 6.96 0.04
CA LYS A 25 -12.53 5.90 1.06
C LYS A 25 -11.08 5.71 1.55
N ASN A 26 -10.09 6.18 0.80
CA ASN A 26 -8.67 5.84 0.97
C ASN A 26 -7.75 6.98 1.40
N ARG A 27 -8.16 7.86 2.33
CA ARG A 27 -7.26 8.93 2.81
C ARG A 27 -6.32 8.60 3.97
N LYS A 28 -6.42 7.44 4.63
CA LYS A 28 -5.59 7.22 5.84
C LYS A 28 -4.23 6.56 5.60
N ARG A 29 -4.11 5.50 4.78
CA ARG A 29 -2.83 4.83 4.45
C ARG A 29 -3.02 4.11 3.11
N GLY A 30 -2.11 4.26 2.16
CA GLY A 30 -2.19 3.61 0.84
C GLY A 30 -2.34 2.09 0.92
N VAL A 31 -2.54 1.45 -0.24
CA VAL A 31 -2.80 0.00 -0.35
C VAL A 31 -1.72 -0.80 0.37
N PRO A 32 -2.06 -1.70 1.32
CA PRO A 32 -1.08 -2.50 2.04
C PRO A 32 -0.22 -3.34 1.10
N TYR A 33 1.00 -3.66 1.53
CA TYR A 33 1.84 -4.64 0.84
C TYR A 33 1.14 -6.01 0.88
N GLY A 34 1.22 -6.79 -0.21
CA GLY A 34 0.45 -8.01 -0.40
C GLY A 34 -0.86 -7.80 -1.18
N TYR A 35 -1.24 -6.54 -1.45
CA TYR A 35 -2.53 -6.19 -2.03
C TYR A 35 -2.45 -5.07 -3.06
N GLU A 36 -3.38 -5.10 -3.99
CA GLU A 36 -3.63 -4.06 -4.99
C GLU A 36 -5.13 -3.79 -5.16
N PHE A 37 -5.49 -2.61 -5.66
CA PHE A 37 -6.86 -2.33 -6.06
C PHE A 37 -7.04 -2.64 -7.55
N VAL A 38 -7.93 -3.58 -7.85
CA VAL A 38 -8.34 -3.93 -9.21
C VAL A 38 -9.86 -3.80 -9.24
N ASP A 39 -10.38 -2.93 -10.12
CA ASP A 39 -11.82 -2.68 -10.27
C ASP A 39 -12.53 -2.21 -8.99
N GLY A 40 -11.81 -1.51 -8.11
CA GLY A 40 -12.34 -1.03 -6.83
C GLY A 40 -12.34 -2.07 -5.71
N GLU A 41 -11.91 -3.29 -6.00
CA GLU A 41 -11.76 -4.38 -5.04
C GLU A 41 -10.30 -4.56 -4.64
N LEU A 42 -10.08 -4.91 -3.37
CA LEU A 42 -8.74 -5.22 -2.86
C LEU A 42 -8.42 -6.68 -3.20
N LYS A 43 -7.49 -6.90 -4.12
CA LYS A 43 -7.03 -8.23 -4.53
C LYS A 43 -5.63 -8.51 -3.99
N GLU A 44 -5.37 -9.78 -3.70
CA GLU A 44 -4.05 -10.23 -3.24
C GLU A 44 -3.07 -10.37 -4.41
N VAL A 45 -1.86 -9.87 -4.19
CA VAL A 45 -0.74 -10.06 -5.11
C VAL A 45 0.08 -11.24 -4.64
N THR A 46 -0.01 -12.36 -5.35
CA THR A 46 0.61 -13.64 -4.95
C THR A 46 2.10 -13.51 -4.63
N SER A 47 2.86 -12.82 -5.48
CA SER A 47 4.29 -12.61 -5.26
C SER A 47 4.61 -11.79 -4.00
N GLU A 48 3.80 -10.76 -3.69
CA GLU A 48 3.98 -10.00 -2.45
C GLU A 48 3.54 -10.80 -1.21
N GLN A 49 2.53 -11.68 -1.34
CA GLN A 49 2.07 -12.59 -0.28
C GLN A 49 3.11 -13.67 0.06
N GLU A 50 3.83 -14.17 -0.93
CA GLU A 50 4.98 -15.07 -0.72
C GLU A 50 6.07 -14.39 0.12
N VAL A 51 6.35 -13.11 -0.16
CA VAL A 51 7.32 -12.32 0.62
C VAL A 51 6.83 -12.11 2.06
N ILE A 52 5.53 -11.85 2.28
CA ILE A 52 4.95 -11.77 3.63
C ILE A 52 5.13 -13.10 4.37
N SER A 53 4.87 -14.21 3.69
CA SER A 53 5.06 -15.55 4.23
C SER A 53 6.52 -15.83 4.57
N LEU A 54 7.45 -15.40 3.72
CA LEU A 54 8.89 -15.51 3.96
C LEU A 54 9.30 -14.69 5.18
N ILE A 55 8.85 -13.44 5.32
CA ILE A 55 9.09 -12.60 6.50
C ILE A 55 8.60 -13.31 7.77
N ALA A 56 7.41 -13.90 7.74
CA ALA A 56 6.87 -14.64 8.88
C ALA A 56 7.72 -15.87 9.23
N LYS A 57 8.16 -16.65 8.22
CA LYS A 57 9.06 -17.81 8.41
C LYS A 57 10.40 -17.39 9.02
N LEU A 58 11.05 -16.37 8.46
CA LEU A 58 12.35 -15.88 8.98
C LEU A 58 12.20 -15.31 10.40
N ARG A 59 11.06 -14.71 10.72
CA ARG A 59 10.80 -14.23 12.08
C ARG A 59 10.55 -15.37 13.07
N LYS A 60 9.98 -16.50 12.64
CA LYS A 60 9.88 -17.73 13.46
C LYS A 60 11.26 -18.32 13.78
N LEU A 61 12.24 -18.13 12.91
CA LEU A 61 13.65 -18.47 13.15
C LEU A 61 14.38 -17.42 14.02
N GLU A 62 13.64 -16.61 14.77
CA GLU A 62 14.12 -15.54 15.65
C GLU A 62 15.02 -14.47 14.99
N MET A 63 15.04 -14.40 13.66
CA MET A 63 15.83 -13.39 12.97
C MET A 63 15.32 -11.98 13.31
N SER A 64 16.26 -11.04 13.49
CA SER A 64 15.92 -9.63 13.70
C SER A 64 15.40 -9.02 12.39
N PHE A 65 14.52 -8.02 12.48
CA PHE A 65 13.96 -7.36 11.30
C PHE A 65 15.04 -6.73 10.39
N GLY A 66 16.18 -6.32 10.95
CA GLY A 66 17.32 -5.83 10.18
C GLY A 66 18.02 -6.93 9.38
N LYS A 67 18.18 -8.14 9.97
CA LYS A 67 18.71 -9.30 9.24
C LYS A 67 17.75 -9.74 8.14
N ILE A 68 16.44 -9.75 8.42
CA ILE A 68 15.41 -10.08 7.42
C ILE A 68 15.47 -9.10 6.24
N ALA A 69 15.56 -7.79 6.51
CA ALA A 69 15.70 -6.79 5.45
C ALA A 69 16.96 -7.02 4.58
N ARG A 70 18.10 -7.36 5.20
CA ARG A 70 19.31 -7.74 4.45
C ARG A 70 19.08 -8.95 3.56
N VAL A 71 18.52 -10.04 4.10
CA VAL A 71 18.23 -11.25 3.31
C VAL A 71 17.34 -10.93 2.10
N LEU A 72 16.30 -10.12 2.26
CA LEU A 72 15.43 -9.72 1.15
C LEU A 72 16.18 -8.89 0.10
N ASN A 73 17.08 -8.00 0.53
CA ASN A 73 17.91 -7.20 -0.39
C ASN A 73 18.96 -8.05 -1.10
N ASP A 74 19.62 -8.97 -0.39
CA ASP A 74 20.63 -9.87 -0.93
C ASP A 74 20.02 -10.82 -1.97
N GLN A 75 18.77 -11.23 -1.76
CA GLN A 75 17.95 -12.00 -2.71
C GLN A 75 17.33 -11.14 -3.82
N GLN A 76 17.61 -9.83 -3.85
CA GLN A 76 17.08 -8.88 -4.84
C GLN A 76 15.54 -8.86 -4.91
N VAL A 77 14.86 -9.13 -3.80
CA VAL A 77 13.39 -9.09 -3.73
C VAL A 77 12.94 -7.64 -3.87
N PRO A 78 12.16 -7.28 -4.90
CA PRO A 78 11.72 -5.91 -5.08
C PRO A 78 10.76 -5.47 -3.98
N THR A 79 10.84 -4.19 -3.59
CA THR A 79 9.79 -3.55 -2.78
C THR A 79 8.62 -3.15 -3.68
N LYS A 80 7.46 -2.79 -3.09
CA LYS A 80 6.23 -2.45 -3.83
C LYS A 80 6.44 -1.46 -4.98
N ASN A 81 7.18 -0.40 -4.71
CA ASN A 81 7.46 0.65 -5.69
C ASN A 81 8.74 0.40 -6.48
N LYS A 82 9.50 -0.66 -6.17
CA LYS A 82 10.77 -1.05 -6.81
C LYS A 82 11.90 -0.01 -6.76
N VAL A 83 11.70 1.13 -6.09
CA VAL A 83 12.67 2.23 -5.99
C VAL A 83 13.63 2.05 -4.81
N LYS A 84 13.14 1.52 -3.68
CA LYS A 84 13.90 1.48 -2.43
C LYS A 84 14.22 0.05 -2.03
N LEU A 85 15.35 -0.11 -1.34
CA LEU A 85 15.70 -1.35 -0.64
C LEU A 85 14.79 -1.56 0.57
N TRP A 86 14.73 -2.79 1.05
CA TRP A 86 14.06 -3.16 2.29
C TRP A 86 14.75 -2.51 3.48
N ASP A 87 13.93 -1.84 4.31
CA ASP A 87 14.33 -1.29 5.60
C ASP A 87 13.67 -2.08 6.74
N ARG A 88 14.35 -2.13 7.89
CA ARG A 88 13.90 -2.76 9.14
C ARG A 88 12.49 -2.33 9.51
N LYS A 89 12.19 -1.02 9.42
CA LYS A 89 10.88 -0.48 9.82
C LYS A 89 9.77 -0.99 8.92
N THR A 90 10.03 -1.10 7.62
CA THR A 90 9.08 -1.61 6.63
C THR A 90 8.75 -3.09 6.90
N VAL A 91 9.77 -3.92 7.11
CA VAL A 91 9.60 -5.33 7.45
C VAL A 91 8.79 -5.49 8.75
N TYR A 92 9.12 -4.71 9.79
CA TYR A 92 8.38 -4.72 11.05
C TYR A 92 6.89 -4.38 10.85
N VAL A 93 6.59 -3.31 10.11
CA VAL A 93 5.20 -2.88 9.86
C VAL A 93 4.42 -3.94 9.09
N ILE A 94 5.03 -4.58 8.09
CA ILE A 94 4.41 -5.66 7.31
C ILE A 94 4.13 -6.87 8.22
N TYR A 95 5.11 -7.31 9.00
CA TYR A 95 4.95 -8.44 9.93
C TYR A 95 3.89 -8.20 11.00
N GLN A 96 3.80 -6.99 11.57
CA GLN A 96 2.76 -6.67 12.55
C GLN A 96 1.36 -6.68 11.95
N ARG A 97 1.24 -6.34 10.65
CA ARG A 97 -0.05 -6.40 9.94
C ARG A 97 -0.46 -7.82 9.61
N SER A 98 0.47 -8.68 9.21
CA SER A 98 0.17 -10.07 8.88
C SER A 98 -0.24 -10.94 10.08
N LYS A 99 -0.13 -10.43 11.31
CA LYS A 99 -0.58 -11.09 12.53
C LYS A 99 -2.06 -10.86 12.87
N LYS A 100 -2.66 -9.81 12.30
CA LYS A 100 -4.06 -9.49 12.52
C LYS A 100 -4.94 -10.36 11.64
#